data_AF-A0A6L5XIR4-F1
#
_entry.id   AF-A0A6L5XIR4-F1
#
_cell.length_a   1.000
_cell.length_b   1.000
_cell.length_c   1.000
_cell.angle_alpha   90.00
_cell.angle_beta   90.00
_cell.angle_gamma   90.00
#
_symmetry.space_group_name_H-M   'P 1'
#
loop_
_entity.id
_entity.type
_entity.pdbx_description
1 polymer ?
#
loop_
_entity_poly.entity_id
_entity_poly.type
_entity_poly.pdbx_seq_one_letter_code
_entity_poly.pdbx_strand_id
1 'polypeptide(L)'
;MSFKDILKQQQSGMEALATTGVIGLHLVSGPLVGFAIGYGLDYWLGTGPWCKLCFLLLGIAAGFLNVYRDTQHLLKKIAAEDARRKGLVPPPDTPPTDEASTARRTAETQQSGETDGRAGAENHDAQP
;
A
#
# COMPACT_ATOMS: atom_id res chain seq x y z
N MET A 1 32.20 27.48 25.09
CA MET A 1 31.31 26.35 24.78
C MET A 1 31.59 25.25 25.79
N SER A 2 30.58 24.84 26.55
CA SER A 2 30.76 23.87 27.63
C SER A 2 30.86 22.47 27.04
N PHE A 3 31.78 21.64 27.53
CA PHE A 3 31.95 20.24 27.10
C PHE A 3 30.64 19.42 27.22
N LYS A 4 29.75 19.86 28.11
CA LYS A 4 28.40 19.29 28.29
C LYS A 4 27.44 19.57 27.12
N ASP A 5 27.66 20.63 26.34
CA ASP A 5 26.82 20.97 25.18
C ASP A 5 27.15 20.07 23.97
N ILE A 6 28.42 19.68 23.83
CA ILE A 6 28.92 18.79 22.78
C ILE A 6 28.38 17.36 22.97
N LEU A 7 28.28 16.89 24.23
CA LEU A 7 27.72 15.57 24.56
C LEU A 7 26.20 15.50 24.38
N LYS A 8 25.47 16.60 24.66
CA LYS A 8 24.02 16.66 24.42
C LYS A 8 23.67 16.67 22.93
N GLN A 9 24.50 17.28 22.08
CA GLN A 9 24.30 17.27 20.63
C GLN A 9 24.55 15.90 19.98
N GLN A 10 25.36 15.03 20.61
CA GLN A 10 25.53 13.62 20.19
C GLN A 10 24.28 12.77 20.45
N GLN A 11 23.51 13.02 21.51
CA GLN A 11 22.33 12.20 21.85
C GLN A 11 21.26 12.28 20.76
N SER A 12 21.00 13.46 20.19
CA SER A 12 20.06 13.64 19.09
C SER A 12 20.53 12.98 17.78
N GLY A 13 21.84 12.97 17.53
CA GLY A 13 22.42 12.23 16.39
C GLY A 13 22.37 10.72 16.56
N MET A 14 22.54 10.23 17.79
CA MET A 14 22.53 8.81 18.12
C MET A 14 21.16 8.14 17.93
N GLU A 15 20.05 8.86 18.15
CA GLU A 15 18.70 8.31 17.92
C GLU A 15 18.41 8.07 16.43
N ALA A 16 18.82 9.00 15.56
CA ALA A 16 18.71 8.85 14.12
C ALA A 16 19.60 7.71 13.59
N LEU A 17 20.82 7.60 14.13
CA LEU A 17 21.74 6.51 13.80
C LEU A 17 21.24 5.16 14.30
N ALA A 18 20.66 5.09 15.50
CA ALA A 18 20.07 3.87 16.06
C ALA A 18 18.89 3.40 15.22
N THR A 19 17.97 4.31 14.89
CA THR A 19 16.79 3.99 14.07
C THR A 19 17.20 3.51 12.67
N THR A 20 18.15 4.19 12.03
CA THR A 20 18.66 3.79 10.71
C THR A 20 19.41 2.45 10.76
N GLY A 21 20.20 2.23 11.83
CA GLY A 21 20.91 0.97 12.05
C GLY A 21 19.97 -0.23 12.21
N VAL A 22 18.86 -0.05 12.93
CA VAL A 22 17.84 -1.09 13.11
C VAL A 22 17.21 -1.49 11.76
N ILE A 23 16.95 -0.54 10.85
CA ILE A 23 16.43 -0.82 9.51
C ILE A 23 17.43 -1.68 8.70
N GLY A 24 18.73 -1.38 8.78
CA GLY A 24 19.77 -2.22 8.18
C GLY A 24 19.83 -3.63 8.79
N LEU A 25 19.61 -3.73 10.10
CA LEU A 25 19.57 -5.01 10.81
C LEU A 25 18.38 -5.87 10.37
N HIS A 26 17.20 -5.28 10.15
CA HIS A 26 16.04 -5.99 9.60
C HIS A 26 16.36 -6.64 8.25
N LEU A 27 17.04 -5.92 7.36
CA LEU A 27 17.49 -6.41 6.04
C LEU A 27 18.49 -7.57 6.15
N VAL A 28 19.41 -7.50 7.12
CA VAL A 28 20.45 -8.53 7.31
C VAL A 28 19.93 -9.75 8.08
N SER A 29 18.94 -9.58 8.96
CA SER A 29 18.47 -10.64 9.86
C SER A 29 17.95 -11.90 9.14
N GLY A 30 17.22 -11.76 8.04
CA GLY A 30 16.67 -12.89 7.27
C GLY A 30 17.75 -13.78 6.64
N PRO A 31 18.66 -13.23 5.83
CA PRO A 31 19.80 -13.97 5.28
C PRO A 31 20.71 -14.57 6.36
N LEU A 32 20.95 -13.83 7.46
CA LEU A 32 21.79 -14.29 8.56
C LEU A 32 21.22 -15.55 9.24
N VAL A 33 19.91 -15.57 9.51
CA VAL A 33 19.23 -16.72 10.10
C VAL A 33 19.22 -17.91 9.13
N GLY A 34 18.94 -17.67 7.85
CA GLY A 34 18.97 -18.73 6.83
C GLY A 34 20.36 -19.37 6.68
N PHE A 35 21.42 -18.55 6.72
CA PHE A 35 22.80 -19.03 6.70
C PHE A 35 23.19 -19.80 7.97
N ALA A 36 22.79 -19.31 9.15
CA ALA A 36 23.08 -19.98 10.42
C ALA A 36 22.43 -21.38 10.49
N ILE A 37 21.17 -21.49 10.07
CA ILE A 37 20.45 -22.77 9.99
C ILE A 37 21.10 -23.70 8.95
N GLY A 38 21.41 -23.17 7.76
CA GLY A 38 22.07 -23.94 6.69
C GLY A 38 23.46 -24.46 7.09
N TYR A 39 24.23 -23.68 7.85
CA TYR A 39 25.53 -24.11 8.37
C TYR A 39 25.41 -25.24 9.39
N GLY A 40 24.45 -25.15 10.32
CA GLY A 40 24.22 -26.19 11.33
C GLY A 40 23.74 -27.51 10.72
N LEU A 41 22.87 -27.44 9.71
CA LEU A 41 22.34 -28.62 9.02
C LEU A 41 23.41 -29.34 8.18
N ASP A 42 24.27 -28.59 7.50
CA ASP A 42 25.39 -29.14 6.72
C ASP A 42 26.42 -29.83 7.61
N TYR A 43 26.69 -29.24 8.79
CA TYR A 43 27.59 -29.84 9.78
C TYR A 43 27.07 -31.17 10.33
N TRP A 44 25.74 -31.34 10.40
CA TRP A 44 25.12 -32.56 10.91
C TRP A 44 24.94 -33.64 9.83
N LEU A 45 24.60 -33.26 8.58
CA LEU A 45 24.36 -34.21 7.50
C LEU A 45 25.63 -34.66 6.76
N GLY A 46 26.74 -33.92 6.84
CA GLY A 46 28.00 -34.27 6.18
C GLY A 46 27.94 -34.29 4.64
N THR A 47 26.77 -33.99 4.06
CA THR A 47 26.61 -33.64 2.65
C THR A 47 27.37 -32.33 2.45
N GLY A 48 28.29 -32.26 1.48
CA GLY A 48 29.12 -31.07 1.22
C GLY A 48 28.31 -29.78 0.96
N PRO A 49 28.93 -28.68 0.46
CA PRO A 49 28.42 -27.30 0.51
C PRO A 49 27.07 -27.02 -0.20
N TRP A 50 26.44 -28.04 -0.76
CA TRP A 50 25.10 -28.06 -1.33
C TRP A 50 24.00 -27.66 -0.34
N CYS A 51 24.03 -28.13 0.91
CA CYS A 51 22.97 -27.79 1.87
C CYS A 51 23.06 -26.31 2.27
N LYS A 52 24.28 -25.82 2.52
CA LYS A 52 24.60 -24.39 2.66
C LYS A 52 24.11 -23.56 1.47
N LEU A 53 24.31 -24.01 0.23
CA LEU A 53 23.92 -23.26 -0.97
C LEU A 53 22.39 -23.17 -1.14
N CYS A 54 21.67 -24.28 -0.92
CA CYS A 54 20.20 -24.29 -0.95
C CYS A 54 19.60 -23.41 0.16
N PHE A 55 20.12 -23.49 1.39
CA PHE A 55 19.65 -22.65 2.50
C PHE A 55 20.06 -21.18 2.36
N LEU A 56 21.19 -20.89 1.72
CA LEU A 56 21.58 -19.52 1.36
C LEU A 56 20.61 -18.93 0.34
N LEU A 57 20.30 -19.67 -0.73
CA LEU A 57 19.30 -19.25 -1.73
C LEU A 57 17.91 -19.08 -1.11
N LEU A 58 17.53 -19.99 -0.21
CA LEU A 58 16.26 -19.89 0.52
C LEU A 58 16.24 -18.69 1.48
N GLY A 59 17.36 -18.40 2.16
CA GLY A 59 17.51 -17.22 3.02
C GLY A 59 17.46 -15.91 2.23
N ILE A 60 18.07 -15.88 1.04
CA ILE A 60 17.97 -14.76 0.09
C ILE A 60 16.52 -14.60 -0.38
N ALA A 61 15.86 -15.68 -0.79
CA ALA A 61 14.46 -15.68 -1.21
C ALA A 61 13.51 -15.23 -0.07
N ALA A 62 13.75 -15.68 1.16
CA ALA A 62 13.01 -15.24 2.34
C ALA A 62 13.21 -13.74 2.63
N GLY A 63 14.43 -13.24 2.48
CA GLY A 63 14.73 -11.80 2.56
C GLY A 63 13.94 -10.98 1.53
N PHE A 64 13.98 -11.40 0.26
CA PHE A 64 13.20 -10.76 -0.81
C PHE A 64 11.68 -10.85 -0.57
N LEU A 65 11.18 -11.98 -0.08
CA LEU A 65 9.76 -12.16 0.19
C LEU A 65 9.26 -11.26 1.34
N ASN A 66 10.10 -11.01 2.34
CA ASN A 66 9.77 -10.09 3.44
C ASN A 66 9.68 -8.63 2.93
N VAL A 67 10.67 -8.19 2.15
CA VAL A 67 10.67 -6.85 1.54
C VAL A 67 9.52 -6.67 0.55
N TYR A 68 9.21 -7.70 -0.24
CA TYR A 68 8.09 -7.68 -1.17
C TYR A 68 6.76 -7.51 -0.41
N ARG A 69 6.58 -8.24 0.70
CA ARG A 69 5.38 -8.13 1.53
C ARG A 69 5.25 -6.76 2.20
N ASP A 70 6.35 -6.20 2.68
CA ASP A 70 6.36 -4.85 3.27
C ASP A 70 6.02 -3.78 2.23
N THR A 71 6.60 -3.90 1.03
CA THR A 71 6.32 -2.99 -0.09
C THR A 71 4.85 -3.05 -0.51
N GLN A 72 4.26 -4.24 -0.59
CA GLN A 72 2.84 -4.42 -0.93
C GLN A 72 1.91 -3.78 0.11
N HIS A 73 2.24 -3.88 1.40
CA HIS A 73 1.47 -3.20 2.44
C HIS A 73 1.61 -1.67 2.39
N LEU A 74 2.81 -1.16 2.10
CA LEU A 74 3.01 0.27 1.91
C LEU A 74 2.24 0.78 0.69
N LEU A 75 2.31 0.07 -0.43
CA LEU A 75 1.64 0.47 -1.66
C LEU A 75 0.12 0.50 -1.51
N LYS A 76 -0.47 -0.48 -0.80
CA LYS A 76 -1.90 -0.47 -0.45
C LYS A 76 -2.28 0.73 0.42
N LYS A 77 -1.44 1.11 1.38
CA LYS A 77 -1.69 2.28 2.23
C LYS A 77 -1.62 3.58 1.44
N ILE A 78 -0.60 3.73 0.59
CA ILE A 78 -0.43 4.91 -0.28
C ILE A 78 -1.59 5.03 -1.26
N ALA A 79 -1.99 3.93 -1.91
CA ALA A 79 -3.13 3.92 -2.83
C ALA A 79 -4.47 4.24 -2.14
N ALA A 80 -4.66 3.76 -0.90
CA ALA A 80 -5.83 4.10 -0.11
C ALA A 80 -5.83 5.57 0.34
N GLU A 81 -4.66 6.14 0.65
CA GLU A 81 -4.52 7.55 1.02
C GLU A 81 -4.74 8.48 -0.18
N ASP A 82 -4.22 8.13 -1.36
CA ASP A 82 -4.44 8.87 -2.61
C ASP A 82 -5.88 8.80 -3.08
N ALA A 83 -6.55 7.66 -2.91
CA ALA A 83 -7.98 7.52 -3.19
C ALA A 83 -8.85 8.34 -2.22
N ARG A 84 -8.44 8.47 -0.95
CA ARG A 84 -9.07 9.37 0.03
C ARG A 84 -8.82 10.84 -0.30
N ARG A 85 -7.60 11.22 -0.68
CA ARG A 85 -7.27 12.59 -1.13
C ARG A 85 -8.05 13.00 -2.37
N LYS A 86 -8.30 12.06 -3.28
CA LYS A 86 -9.11 12.28 -4.49
C LYS A 86 -10.62 12.10 -4.28
N GLY A 87 -11.07 11.75 -3.08
CA GLY A 87 -12.49 11.62 -2.74
C GLY A 87 -13.24 10.46 -3.42
N LEU A 88 -12.53 9.43 -3.90
CA LEU A 88 -13.09 8.36 -4.74
C LEU A 88 -13.53 7.10 -3.99
N VAL A 89 -13.16 6.95 -2.71
CA VAL A 89 -13.44 5.73 -1.93
C VAL A 89 -14.05 6.10 -0.57
N PRO A 90 -15.34 5.80 -0.33
CA PRO A 90 -15.94 5.97 0.99
C PRO A 90 -15.34 4.97 2.01
N PRO A 91 -15.41 5.28 3.32
CA PRO A 91 -14.91 4.41 4.38
C PRO A 91 -15.40 2.95 4.24
N PRO A 92 -14.59 1.94 4.61
CA PRO A 92 -14.93 0.52 4.47
C PRO A 92 -16.19 0.09 5.24
N ASP A 93 -16.69 0.96 6.11
CA ASP A 93 -17.83 0.81 7.01
C ASP A 93 -19.06 1.65 6.61
N THR A 94 -19.01 2.39 5.48
CA THR A 94 -20.25 2.96 4.94
C THR A 94 -21.14 1.84 4.39
N PRO A 95 -22.35 1.65 4.94
CA PRO A 95 -23.36 0.81 4.28
C PRO A 95 -23.52 1.32 2.85
N PRO A 96 -23.84 0.46 1.87
CA PRO A 96 -23.94 0.86 0.47
C PRO A 96 -24.84 2.08 0.35
N THR A 97 -24.24 3.26 0.20
CA THR A 97 -24.96 4.52 0.28
C THR A 97 -25.86 4.59 -0.94
N ASP A 98 -27.12 4.96 -0.72
CA ASP A 98 -28.19 5.17 -1.68
C ASP A 98 -27.90 6.24 -2.76
N GLU A 99 -26.64 6.58 -3.00
CA GLU A 99 -26.21 7.52 -4.03
C GLU A 99 -26.40 6.95 -5.43
N ALA A 100 -26.22 5.63 -5.60
CA ALA A 100 -26.59 4.93 -6.82
C ALA A 100 -28.11 4.98 -7.08
N SER A 101 -28.90 4.93 -6.01
CA SER A 101 -30.36 5.05 -6.02
C SER A 101 -30.81 6.47 -6.37
N THR A 102 -30.10 7.47 -5.83
CA THR A 102 -30.37 8.90 -6.03
C THR A 102 -30.03 9.31 -7.46
N ALA A 103 -28.89 8.88 -7.99
CA ALA A 103 -28.50 9.14 -9.37
C ALA A 103 -29.49 8.56 -10.40
N ARG A 104 -30.08 7.39 -10.12
CA ARG A 104 -31.12 6.79 -10.98
C ARG A 104 -32.44 7.57 -10.95
N ARG A 105 -32.86 8.07 -9.78
CA ARG A 105 -34.07 8.91 -9.65
C ARG A 105 -33.94 10.25 -10.37
N THR A 106 -32.75 10.86 -10.34
CA THR A 106 -32.50 12.11 -11.06
C THR A 106 -32.54 11.90 -12.57
N ALA A 107 -32.03 10.76 -13.06
CA ALA A 107 -32.09 10.40 -14.48
C ALA A 107 -33.53 10.12 -14.97
N GLU A 108 -34.36 9.43 -14.18
CA GLU A 108 -35.76 9.19 -14.54
C GLU A 108 -36.62 10.47 -14.53
N THR A 109 -36.35 11.41 -13.62
CA THR A 109 -37.08 12.69 -13.55
C THR A 109 -36.77 13.58 -14.77
N GLN A 110 -35.55 13.51 -15.29
CA GLN A 110 -35.11 14.32 -16.43
C GLN A 110 -35.65 13.76 -17.76
N GLN A 111 -35.80 12.45 -17.88
CA GLN A 111 -36.37 11.82 -19.08
C GLN A 111 -37.90 11.99 -19.18
N SER A 112 -38.60 12.08 -18.04
CA SER A 112 -40.05 12.34 -18.01
C SER A 112 -40.42 13.79 -18.38
N GLY A 113 -39.49 14.75 -18.28
CA GLY A 113 -39.72 16.15 -18.67
C GLY A 113 -39.51 16.45 -20.16
N GLU A 114 -38.77 15.59 -20.88
CA GLU A 114 -38.41 15.84 -22.27
C GLU A 114 -39.44 15.29 -23.28
N THR A 115 -40.29 14.34 -22.86
CA THR A 115 -41.35 13.78 -23.73
C THR A 115 -42.60 14.65 -23.84
N ASP A 116 -42.82 15.59 -22.90
CA ASP A 116 -44.00 16.46 -22.89
C ASP A 116 -43.82 17.74 -23.74
N GLY A 117 -42.58 18.21 -23.91
CA GLY A 117 -42.28 19.44 -24.66
C GLY A 117 -42.26 19.31 -26.18
N ARG A 118 -42.31 18.09 -26.74
CA ARG A 118 -42.18 17.85 -28.19
C ARG A 118 -43.50 17.74 -28.94
N ALA A 119 -44.64 17.71 -28.24
CA ALA A 119 -45.97 17.62 -28.86
C ALA A 119 -46.63 18.98 -29.16
N GLY A 120 -46.03 20.10 -28.73
CA GLY A 120 -46.65 21.44 -28.81
C GLY A 120 -46.15 22.35 -29.95
N ALA A 121 -45.18 21.94 -30.76
CA ALA A 121 -44.49 22.84 -31.70
C ALA A 121 -44.76 22.56 -33.19
N GLU A 122 -45.82 21.80 -33.53
CA GLU A 122 -46.09 21.41 -34.94
C GLU A 122 -47.41 21.92 -35.54
N ASN A 123 -48.13 22.85 -34.90
CA ASN A 123 -49.36 23.42 -35.47
C ASN A 123 -49.53 24.91 -35.19
N HIS A 124 -48.72 25.78 -35.82
CA HIS A 124 -49.11 27.19 -35.94
C HIS A 124 -48.49 27.96 -37.12
N ASP A 125 -48.20 27.31 -38.24
CA ASP A 125 -47.87 28.00 -39.49
C ASP A 125 -48.75 27.48 -40.63
N ALA A 126 -50.04 27.84 -40.56
CA ALA A 126 -50.92 27.80 -41.71
C ALA A 126 -51.98 28.92 -41.61
N GLN A 127 -51.73 29.98 -42.39
CA GLN A 127 -52.69 30.93 -42.99
C GLN A 127 -53.35 32.01 -42.10
N PRO A 128 -53.85 33.11 -42.69
CA PRO A 128 -54.12 33.39 -44.12
C PRO A 128 -53.05 34.20 -44.88
#